data_AF-A0A6S7IYF3-F1
#
_entry.id   AF-A0A6S7IYF3-F1
#
_cell.length_a   1.000
_cell.length_b   1.000
_cell.length_c   1.000
_cell.angle_alpha   90.00
_cell.angle_beta   90.00
_cell.angle_gamma   90.00
#
_symmetry.space_group_name_H-M   'P 1'
#
loop_
_entity.id
_entity.type
_entity.pdbx_description
1 polymer ?
#
loop_
_entity_poly.entity_id
_entity_poly.type
_entity_poly.pdbx_seq_one_letter_code
_entity_poly.pdbx_strand_id
1 'polypeptide(L)'
;NVKLFYTARNMFELYLVVVPTYYEEDLRELPQMSALHYNNCMYLAHHLLTLGHQFLPKLPEHLKRGAATFVDMISPMRNLGEKCFEDQLRKQSHILLDILDGGGGFTDLYATLVEKSIQQVCLQLRKLSRVWKDILPENIYKSALGTLLNISLNKFLADILKLEVEA
;
A
#
# COMPACT_ATOMS: atom_id res chain seq x y z
N ASN A 1 -16.39 -27.45 18.90
CA ASN A 1 -15.01 -27.02 18.60
C ASN A 1 -14.60 -27.18 17.14
N VAL A 2 -14.97 -28.26 16.43
CA VAL A 2 -14.75 -28.37 14.96
C VAL A 2 -15.41 -27.23 14.18
N LYS A 3 -16.72 -26.99 14.42
CA LYS A 3 -17.47 -25.90 13.78
C LYS A 3 -16.78 -24.54 13.99
N LEU A 4 -16.32 -24.26 15.22
CA LEU A 4 -15.66 -23.00 15.54
C LEU A 4 -14.35 -22.79 14.76
N PHE A 5 -13.54 -23.83 14.57
CA PHE A 5 -12.33 -23.77 13.76
C PHE A 5 -12.65 -23.38 12.31
N TYR A 6 -13.60 -24.09 11.68
CA TYR A 6 -14.01 -23.77 10.32
C TYR A 6 -14.68 -22.40 10.20
N THR A 7 -15.49 -21.99 11.18
CA THR A 7 -16.07 -20.64 11.21
C THR A 7 -14.97 -19.57 11.25
N ALA A 8 -13.97 -19.71 12.12
CA ALA A 8 -12.86 -18.77 12.19
C ALA A 8 -12.08 -18.73 10.86
N ARG A 9 -11.82 -19.89 10.27
CA ARG A 9 -11.17 -19.99 8.96
C ARG A 9 -11.98 -19.30 7.85
N ASN A 10 -13.27 -19.58 7.78
CA ASN A 10 -14.18 -18.96 6.80
C ASN A 10 -14.23 -17.43 6.97
N MET A 11 -14.07 -16.89 8.18
CA MET A 11 -14.00 -15.42 8.37
C MET A 11 -12.79 -14.80 7.67
N PHE A 12 -11.63 -15.46 7.71
CA PHE A 12 -10.45 -14.97 6.99
C PHE A 12 -10.60 -15.14 5.48
N GLU A 13 -11.16 -16.26 5.02
CA GLU A 13 -11.46 -16.48 3.60
C GLU A 13 -12.46 -15.43 3.08
N LEU A 14 -13.50 -15.11 3.85
CA LEU A 14 -14.43 -14.03 3.54
C LEU A 14 -13.75 -12.68 3.49
N TYR A 15 -12.85 -12.36 4.43
CA TYR A 15 -12.10 -11.10 4.41
C TYR A 15 -11.31 -10.95 3.10
N LEU A 16 -10.62 -12.02 2.66
CA LEU A 16 -9.82 -12.03 1.44
C LEU A 16 -10.63 -11.73 0.17
N VAL A 17 -11.93 -12.02 0.17
CA VAL A 17 -12.80 -11.83 -1.00
C VAL A 17 -13.65 -10.57 -0.87
N VAL A 18 -14.29 -10.37 0.28
CA VAL A 18 -15.31 -9.34 0.46
C VAL A 18 -14.69 -7.96 0.56
N VAL A 19 -13.60 -7.79 1.32
CA VAL A 19 -12.99 -6.46 1.51
C VAL A 19 -12.49 -5.85 0.20
N PRO A 20 -11.65 -6.53 -0.61
CA PRO A 20 -11.19 -5.94 -1.86
C PRO A 20 -12.30 -5.74 -2.89
N THR A 21 -13.38 -6.54 -2.83
CA THR A 21 -14.51 -6.41 -3.77
C THR A 21 -15.43 -5.25 -3.37
N TYR A 22 -15.80 -5.16 -2.10
CA TYR A 22 -16.78 -4.18 -1.63
C TYR A 22 -16.17 -2.77 -1.55
N TYR A 23 -14.92 -2.66 -1.11
CA TYR A 23 -14.22 -1.39 -0.95
C TYR A 23 -13.26 -1.09 -2.11
N GLU A 24 -13.45 -1.71 -3.28
CA GLU A 24 -12.52 -1.59 -4.42
C GLU A 24 -12.21 -0.12 -4.75
N GLU A 25 -13.25 0.71 -4.87
CA GLU A 25 -13.11 2.12 -5.20
C GLU A 25 -12.38 2.89 -4.08
N ASP A 26 -12.78 2.72 -2.83
CA ASP A 26 -12.14 3.40 -1.70
C ASP A 26 -10.66 3.02 -1.58
N LEU A 27 -10.33 1.74 -1.76
CA LEU A 27 -8.95 1.25 -1.73
C LEU A 27 -8.11 1.83 -2.87
N ARG A 28 -8.71 2.06 -4.04
CA ARG A 28 -8.04 2.65 -5.20
C ARG A 28 -7.93 4.18 -5.11
N GLU A 29 -8.93 4.85 -4.56
CA GLU A 29 -9.04 6.30 -4.57
C GLU A 29 -8.43 6.95 -3.32
N LEU A 30 -8.56 6.33 -2.16
CA LEU A 30 -8.18 6.93 -0.88
C LEU A 30 -6.85 6.36 -0.36
N PRO A 31 -5.75 7.14 -0.36
CA PRO A 31 -4.44 6.64 0.10
C PRO A 31 -4.44 6.13 1.54
N GLN A 32 -5.29 6.69 2.39
CA GLN A 32 -5.44 6.25 3.77
C GLN A 32 -6.03 4.84 3.86
N MET A 33 -7.02 4.53 3.01
CA MET A 33 -7.72 3.24 3.02
C MET A 33 -6.83 2.11 2.52
N SER A 34 -6.03 2.33 1.47
CA SER A 34 -5.07 1.32 1.02
C SER A 34 -3.98 1.06 2.06
N ALA A 35 -3.47 2.10 2.74
CA ALA A 35 -2.50 1.93 3.83
C ALA A 35 -3.10 1.18 5.03
N LEU A 36 -4.35 1.48 5.40
CA LEU A 36 -5.05 0.77 6.47
C LEU A 36 -5.28 -0.70 6.09
N HIS A 37 -5.68 -0.96 4.85
CA HIS A 37 -5.89 -2.31 4.36
C HIS A 37 -4.58 -3.12 4.33
N TYR A 38 -3.48 -2.53 3.88
CA TYR A 38 -2.14 -3.13 3.97
C TYR A 38 -1.81 -3.51 5.41
N ASN A 39 -1.96 -2.59 6.36
CA ASN A 39 -1.62 -2.84 7.75
C ASN A 39 -2.51 -3.93 8.36
N ASN A 40 -3.82 -3.90 8.08
CA ASN A 40 -4.76 -4.95 8.51
C ASN A 40 -4.35 -6.31 7.97
N CYS A 41 -4.01 -6.41 6.69
CA CYS A 41 -3.56 -7.66 6.07
C CYS A 41 -2.28 -8.19 6.74
N MET A 42 -1.31 -7.32 7.00
CA MET A 42 -0.06 -7.69 7.69
C MET A 42 -0.31 -8.15 9.13
N TYR A 43 -1.17 -7.45 9.86
CA TYR A 43 -1.57 -7.79 11.22
C TYR A 43 -2.28 -9.16 11.26
N LEU A 44 -3.28 -9.36 10.41
CA LEU A 44 -3.99 -10.64 10.31
C LEU A 44 -3.00 -11.77 9.96
N ALA A 45 -2.18 -11.59 8.93
CA ALA A 45 -1.19 -12.58 8.52
C ALA A 45 -0.21 -12.94 9.65
N HIS A 46 0.20 -11.97 10.48
CA HIS A 46 1.02 -12.23 11.66
C HIS A 46 0.30 -13.11 12.68
N HIS A 47 -0.98 -12.83 12.97
CA HIS A 47 -1.76 -13.66 13.90
C HIS A 47 -2.01 -15.07 13.38
N LEU A 48 -2.20 -15.24 12.07
CA LEU A 48 -2.38 -16.56 11.44
C LEU A 48 -1.18 -17.50 11.66
N LEU A 49 0.04 -16.98 11.89
CA LEU A 49 1.23 -17.79 12.21
C LEU A 49 1.04 -18.63 13.48
N THR A 50 0.34 -18.09 14.47
CA THR A 50 0.29 -18.67 15.82
C THR A 50 -1.11 -19.14 16.21
N LEU A 51 -2.16 -18.67 15.51
CA LEU A 51 -3.55 -18.97 15.83
C LEU A 51 -3.83 -20.48 15.93
N GLY A 52 -3.33 -21.26 14.97
CA GLY A 52 -3.51 -22.72 14.97
C GLY A 52 -2.91 -23.38 16.21
N HIS A 53 -1.71 -22.96 16.61
CA HIS A 53 -1.02 -23.48 17.79
C HIS A 53 -1.70 -23.04 19.10
N GLN A 54 -2.09 -21.76 19.21
CA GLN A 54 -2.72 -21.19 20.40
C GLN A 54 -4.04 -21.91 20.76
N PHE A 55 -4.81 -22.29 19.75
CA PHE A 55 -6.11 -22.94 19.95
C PHE A 55 -6.04 -24.48 19.89
N LEU A 56 -4.91 -25.06 19.51
CA LEU A 56 -4.69 -26.51 19.42
C LEU A 56 -5.16 -27.28 20.67
N PRO A 57 -4.87 -26.86 21.92
CA PRO A 57 -5.29 -27.58 23.12
C PRO A 57 -6.82 -27.67 23.27
N LYS A 58 -7.55 -26.69 22.71
CA LYS A 58 -9.01 -26.58 22.76
C LYS A 58 -9.71 -27.34 21.62
N LEU A 59 -8.97 -27.83 20.64
CA LEU A 59 -9.52 -28.58 19.50
C LEU A 59 -9.81 -30.04 19.86
N PRO A 60 -10.75 -30.70 19.15
CA PRO A 60 -10.97 -32.14 19.31
C PRO A 60 -9.75 -32.96 18.86
N GLU A 61 -9.59 -34.16 19.41
CA GLU A 61 -8.43 -35.04 19.17
C GLU A 61 -8.16 -35.41 17.71
N HIS A 62 -9.19 -35.45 16.86
CA HIS A 62 -9.00 -35.70 15.42
C HIS A 62 -8.41 -34.48 14.68
N LEU A 63 -8.67 -33.25 15.15
CA LEU A 63 -8.06 -32.04 14.61
C LEU A 63 -6.67 -31.80 15.19
N LYS A 64 -6.44 -32.16 16.47
CA LYS A 64 -5.12 -32.07 17.10
C LYS A 64 -4.06 -32.93 16.41
N ARG A 65 -4.46 -34.11 15.91
CA ARG A 65 -3.62 -35.05 15.18
C ARG A 65 -3.40 -34.67 13.70
N GLY A 66 -4.02 -33.58 13.23
CA GLY A 66 -4.05 -33.20 11.81
C GLY A 66 -3.91 -31.70 11.55
N ALA A 67 -4.12 -31.33 10.28
CA ALA A 67 -3.84 -30.04 9.63
C ALA A 67 -4.70 -28.84 10.07
N ALA A 68 -5.06 -28.72 11.35
CA ALA A 68 -5.78 -27.56 11.88
C ALA A 68 -4.85 -26.33 11.97
N THR A 69 -4.53 -25.77 10.80
CA THR A 69 -3.61 -24.65 10.62
C THR A 69 -4.27 -23.53 9.83
N PHE A 70 -3.65 -22.35 9.94
CA PHE A 70 -3.99 -21.14 9.20
C PHE A 70 -2.82 -20.68 8.31
N VAL A 71 -1.72 -21.46 8.28
CA VAL A 71 -0.46 -21.09 7.62
C VAL A 71 -0.63 -20.85 6.12
N ASP A 72 -1.51 -21.61 5.48
CA ASP A 72 -1.81 -21.50 4.06
C ASP A 72 -2.52 -20.19 3.68
N MET A 73 -3.17 -19.52 4.63
CA MET A 73 -3.82 -18.21 4.43
C MET A 73 -2.88 -17.02 4.65
N ILE A 74 -1.67 -17.24 5.18
CA ILE A 74 -0.71 -16.16 5.46
C ILE A 74 -0.28 -15.46 4.17
N SER A 75 0.16 -16.23 3.17
CA SER A 75 0.62 -15.66 1.91
C SER A 75 -0.50 -14.95 1.14
N PRO A 76 -1.70 -15.54 0.96
CA PRO A 76 -2.83 -14.82 0.38
C PRO A 76 -3.13 -13.49 1.07
N MET A 77 -3.12 -13.46 2.41
CA MET A 77 -3.38 -12.24 3.18
C MET A 77 -2.31 -11.17 2.95
N ARG A 78 -1.03 -11.54 3.00
CA ARG A 78 0.07 -10.58 2.73
C ARG A 78 0.02 -10.04 1.31
N ASN A 79 -0.11 -10.93 0.33
CA ASN A 79 -0.15 -10.57 -1.09
C ASN A 79 -1.32 -9.61 -1.38
N LEU A 80 -2.47 -9.81 -0.72
CA LEU A 80 -3.63 -8.93 -0.87
C LEU A 80 -3.31 -7.50 -0.43
N GLY A 81 -2.73 -7.34 0.77
CA GLY A 81 -2.34 -6.04 1.30
C GLY A 81 -1.23 -5.38 0.50
N GLU A 82 -0.17 -6.12 0.16
CA GLU A 82 0.97 -5.66 -0.63
C GLU A 82 0.52 -5.14 -1.99
N LYS A 83 -0.24 -5.95 -2.73
CA LYS A 83 -0.72 -5.57 -4.06
C LYS A 83 -1.54 -4.28 -4.04
N CYS A 84 -2.47 -4.16 -3.08
CA CYS A 84 -3.29 -2.96 -2.93
C CYS A 84 -2.44 -1.71 -2.67
N PHE A 85 -1.43 -1.80 -1.79
CA PHE A 85 -0.57 -0.66 -1.50
C PHE A 85 0.40 -0.33 -2.65
N GLU A 86 0.91 -1.34 -3.35
CA GLU A 86 1.72 -1.15 -4.56
C GLU A 86 0.94 -0.46 -5.68
N ASP A 87 -0.32 -0.86 -5.90
CA ASP A 87 -1.23 -0.18 -6.84
C ASP A 87 -1.38 1.29 -6.46
N GLN A 88 -1.52 1.60 -5.16
CA GLN A 88 -1.57 2.97 -4.68
C GLN A 88 -0.26 3.73 -4.91
N LEU A 89 0.90 3.12 -4.65
CA LEU A 89 2.19 3.76 -4.92
C LEU A 89 2.37 4.08 -6.41
N ARG A 90 1.96 3.17 -7.29
CA ARG A 90 1.98 3.40 -8.75
C ARG A 90 1.08 4.57 -9.13
N LYS A 91 -0.15 4.61 -8.61
CA LYS A 91 -1.07 5.72 -8.84
C LYS A 91 -0.50 7.07 -8.36
N GLN A 92 0.05 7.13 -7.15
CA GLN A 92 0.67 8.35 -6.63
C GLN A 92 1.90 8.76 -7.44
N SER A 93 2.69 7.80 -7.92
CA SER A 93 3.81 8.09 -8.83
C SER A 93 3.34 8.79 -10.10
N HIS A 94 2.29 8.28 -10.74
CA HIS A 94 1.73 8.91 -11.95
C HIS A 94 1.22 10.32 -11.66
N ILE A 95 0.48 10.53 -10.57
CA ILE A 95 0.01 11.87 -10.17
C ILE A 95 1.17 12.85 -10.02
N LEU A 96 2.28 12.43 -9.39
CA LEU A 96 3.45 13.29 -9.21
C LEU A 96 4.13 13.62 -10.54
N LEU A 97 4.21 12.65 -11.46
CA LEU A 97 4.74 12.87 -12.80
C LEU A 97 3.85 13.82 -13.60
N ASP A 98 2.53 13.63 -13.57
CA ASP A 98 1.56 14.50 -14.25
C ASP A 98 1.63 15.96 -13.75
N ILE A 99 1.84 16.16 -12.44
CA ILE A 99 2.05 17.50 -11.86
C ILE A 99 3.32 18.16 -12.44
N LEU A 100 4.39 17.37 -12.62
CA LEU A 100 5.64 17.85 -13.20
C LEU A 100 5.53 18.08 -14.71
N ASP A 101 4.68 17.32 -15.41
CA ASP A 101 4.47 17.43 -16.86
C ASP A 101 3.48 18.53 -17.26
N GLY A 102 2.76 19.13 -16.29
CA GLY A 102 1.63 20.07 -16.43
C GLY A 102 1.85 21.33 -17.29
N GLY A 103 2.04 21.14 -18.59
CA GLY A 103 2.14 22.19 -19.60
C GLY A 103 2.95 21.85 -20.87
N GLY A 104 3.49 20.63 -21.02
CA GLY A 104 4.34 20.26 -22.19
C GLY A 104 5.82 20.08 -21.87
N GLY A 105 6.16 19.88 -20.59
CA GLY A 105 7.54 19.89 -20.12
C GLY A 105 8.03 21.31 -19.85
N PHE A 106 9.28 21.42 -19.41
CA PHE A 106 9.89 22.69 -19.03
C PHE A 106 10.35 23.54 -20.22
N THR A 107 9.80 23.31 -21.41
CA THR A 107 10.31 23.77 -22.71
C THR A 107 10.23 25.29 -22.94
N ASP A 108 9.51 26.02 -22.11
CA ASP A 108 9.55 27.49 -22.03
C ASP A 108 9.46 27.93 -20.56
N LEU A 109 10.62 28.16 -19.95
CA LEU A 109 10.81 28.53 -18.54
C LEU A 109 10.14 29.88 -18.18
N TYR A 110 8.84 29.89 -17.96
CA TYR A 110 8.31 30.76 -16.92
C TYR A 110 8.69 30.12 -15.58
N ALA A 111 9.74 30.61 -14.92
CA ALA A 111 10.22 30.13 -13.62
C ALA A 111 9.09 29.92 -12.58
N THR A 112 8.00 30.70 -12.72
CA THR A 112 6.79 30.60 -11.91
C THR A 112 5.98 29.32 -12.11
N LEU A 113 6.00 28.70 -13.30
CA LEU A 113 5.32 27.43 -13.56
C LEU A 113 6.10 26.27 -12.91
N VAL A 114 7.43 26.29 -13.03
CA VAL A 114 8.33 25.34 -12.38
C VAL A 114 8.16 25.35 -10.88
N GLU A 115 8.20 26.55 -10.30
CA GLU A 115 8.00 26.74 -8.87
C GLU A 115 6.65 26.19 -8.41
N LYS A 116 5.57 26.43 -9.17
CA LYS A 116 4.24 25.91 -8.86
C LYS A 116 4.20 24.38 -8.91
N SER A 117 4.78 23.74 -9.92
CA SER A 117 4.80 22.27 -10.01
C SER A 117 5.58 21.64 -8.85
N ILE A 118 6.73 22.20 -8.47
CA ILE A 118 7.50 21.74 -7.30
C ILE A 118 6.69 21.91 -6.01
N GLN A 119 6.01 23.05 -5.84
CA GLN A 119 5.15 23.31 -4.68
C GLN A 119 4.00 22.30 -4.62
N GLN A 120 3.38 21.95 -5.76
CA GLN A 120 2.31 20.96 -5.85
C GLN A 120 2.81 19.54 -5.53
N VAL A 121 3.98 19.13 -6.03
CA VAL A 121 4.64 17.87 -5.64
C VAL A 121 4.88 17.82 -4.13
N CYS A 122 5.47 18.88 -3.56
CA CYS A 122 5.69 18.99 -2.12
C CYS A 122 4.39 18.87 -1.33
N LEU A 123 3.32 19.54 -1.79
CA LEU A 123 2.01 19.48 -1.16
C LEU A 123 1.44 18.06 -1.21
N GLN A 124 1.54 17.38 -2.34
CA GLN A 124 1.06 16.01 -2.50
C GLN A 124 1.80 15.03 -1.59
N LEU A 125 3.13 15.10 -1.56
CA LEU A 125 3.96 14.27 -0.66
C LEU A 125 3.63 14.53 0.82
N ARG A 126 3.38 15.78 1.22
CA ARG A 126 2.95 16.11 2.60
C ARG A 126 1.58 15.53 2.93
N LYS A 127 0.63 15.57 1.99
CA LYS A 127 -0.70 14.96 2.18
C LYS A 127 -0.58 13.46 2.41
N LEU A 128 0.18 12.75 1.57
CA LEU A 128 0.45 11.32 1.72
C LEU A 128 1.15 11.02 3.04
N SER A 129 2.17 11.80 3.38
CA SER A 129 2.89 11.68 4.64
C SER A 129 1.95 11.74 5.85
N ARG A 130 1.05 12.71 5.88
CA ARG A 130 0.09 12.89 6.97
C ARG A 130 -0.83 11.68 7.16
N VAL A 131 -1.33 11.09 6.07
CA VAL A 131 -2.30 9.99 6.17
C VAL A 131 -1.65 8.62 6.37
N TRP A 132 -0.38 8.46 6.00
CA TRP A 132 0.33 7.18 6.12
C TRP A 132 1.13 7.03 7.42
N LYS A 133 1.63 8.13 7.99
CA LYS A 133 2.57 8.10 9.12
C LYS A 133 2.04 7.33 10.33
N ASP A 134 0.79 7.53 10.69
CA ASP A 134 0.20 6.92 11.89
C ASP A 134 -0.44 5.55 11.61
N ILE A 135 -0.42 5.09 10.35
CA ILE A 135 -1.04 3.83 9.93
C ILE A 135 0.00 2.77 9.56
N LEU A 136 1.04 3.15 8.80
CA LEU A 136 2.02 2.20 8.29
C LEU A 136 3.16 1.96 9.29
N PRO A 137 3.77 0.78 9.29
CA PRO A 137 5.04 0.55 9.95
C PRO A 137 6.11 1.55 9.46
N GLU A 138 6.96 2.02 10.37
CA GLU A 138 7.92 3.10 10.10
C GLU A 138 8.81 2.84 8.88
N ASN A 139 9.29 1.61 8.71
CA ASN A 139 10.11 1.21 7.57
C ASN A 139 9.35 1.29 6.24
N ILE A 140 8.09 0.84 6.22
CA ILE A 140 7.23 0.85 5.03
C ILE A 140 6.87 2.30 4.66
N TYR A 141 6.48 3.09 5.66
CA TYR A 141 6.18 4.52 5.49
C TYR A 141 7.36 5.29 4.88
N LYS A 142 8.56 5.14 5.45
CA LYS A 142 9.76 5.84 4.97
C LYS A 142 10.15 5.37 3.57
N SER A 143 10.08 4.06 3.30
CA SER A 143 10.38 3.50 1.99
C SER A 143 9.41 4.01 0.92
N ALA A 144 8.11 4.02 1.20
CA ALA A 144 7.06 4.51 0.31
C ALA A 144 7.26 5.99 -0.06
N LEU A 145 7.39 6.87 0.93
CA LEU A 145 7.62 8.29 0.68
C LEU A 145 8.97 8.57 0.01
N GLY A 146 10.03 7.87 0.44
CA GLY A 146 11.35 7.99 -0.17
C GLY A 146 11.33 7.61 -1.65
N THR A 147 10.58 6.57 -2.01
CA THR A 147 10.40 6.14 -3.41
C THR A 147 9.70 7.22 -4.22
N LEU A 148 8.57 7.75 -3.74
CA LEU A 148 7.82 8.80 -4.44
C LEU A 148 8.62 10.10 -4.59
N LEU A 149 9.37 10.49 -3.55
CA LEU A 149 10.27 11.63 -3.60
C LEU A 149 11.38 11.41 -4.64
N ASN A 150 12.02 10.24 -4.63
CA ASN A 150 13.07 9.89 -5.59
C ASN A 150 12.57 9.91 -7.03
N ILE A 151 11.36 9.39 -7.30
CA ILE A 151 10.73 9.47 -8.63
C ILE A 151 10.56 10.93 -9.07
N SER A 152 10.01 11.76 -8.18
CA SER A 152 9.77 13.18 -8.46
C SER A 152 11.08 13.94 -8.74
N LEU A 153 12.11 13.70 -7.93
CA LEU A 153 13.43 14.32 -8.09
C LEU A 153 14.12 13.89 -9.38
N ASN A 154 14.09 12.61 -9.71
CA ASN A 154 14.70 12.12 -10.94
C ASN A 154 14.02 12.70 -12.18
N LYS A 155 12.68 12.82 -12.17
CA LYS A 155 11.95 13.48 -13.26
C LYS A 155 12.36 14.94 -13.39
N PHE A 156 12.35 15.67 -12.28
CA PHE A 156 12.75 17.08 -12.24
C PHE A 156 14.18 17.30 -12.76
N LEU A 157 15.14 16.49 -12.33
CA LEU A 157 16.52 16.54 -12.82
C LEU A 157 16.61 16.24 -14.31
N ALA A 158 15.91 15.20 -14.78
CA ALA A 158 15.90 14.83 -16.19
C ALA A 158 15.33 15.95 -17.06
N ASP A 159 14.33 16.68 -16.57
CA ASP A 159 13.77 17.80 -17.32
C ASP A 159 14.68 19.03 -17.33
N ILE A 160 15.34 19.36 -16.22
CA ILE A 160 16.35 20.44 -16.18
C ILE A 160 17.48 20.15 -17.17
N LEU A 161 17.99 18.92 -17.18
CA LEU A 161 19.10 18.54 -18.06
C LEU A 161 18.73 18.66 -19.55
N LYS A 162 17.45 18.45 -19.92
CA LYS A 162 17.00 18.67 -21.30
C LYS A 162 17.11 20.14 -21.71
N LEU A 163 16.85 21.07 -20.79
CA LEU A 163 16.95 22.51 -21.05
C LEU A 163 18.39 22.96 -21.26
N GLU A 164 19.36 22.33 -20.60
CA GLU A 164 20.79 22.62 -20.79
C GLU A 164 21.31 22.14 -22.15
N VAL A 165 20.71 21.09 -22.72
CA VAL A 165 21.09 20.53 -24.03
C VAL A 165 20.44 21.28 -25.20
N GLU A 166 19.32 21.97 -24.96
CA GLU A 166 18.57 22.75 -25.97
C GLU A 166 18.98 24.23 -26.02
N ALA A 167 19.81 24.71 -25.08
CA ALA A 167 20.34 26.08 -24.99
C ALA A 167 21.72 26.24 -25.65
#